data_AF-A0A1C2GR67-F1
#
_entry.id   AF-A0A1C2GR67-F1
#
_cell.length_a   1.000
_cell.length_b   1.000
_cell.length_c   1.000
_cell.angle_alpha   90.00
_cell.angle_beta   90.00
_cell.angle_gamma   90.00
#
_symmetry.space_group_name_H-M   'P 1'
#
loop_
_entity.id
_entity.type
_entity.pdbx_description
1 polymer ?
#
loop_
_entity_poly.entity_id
_entity_poly.type
_entity_poly.pdbx_seq_one_letter_code
_entity_poly.pdbx_strand_id
1 'polypeptide(L)'
;MIDLFGEQAAALKNVIEAQQAVISSWEAVFGSVEDTVLSLVKQNLELKVRLLQEKDPTIKVPEDIYAGMDQLKDQYHQGRISALEYFEGLDTILTAIA
;
A
#
# COMPACT_ATOMS: atom_id res chain seq x y z
N MET A 1 -2.98 -10.03 -49.26
CA MET A 1 -3.43 -8.84 -48.50
C MET A 1 -4.19 -9.21 -47.23
N ILE A 2 -4.93 -10.34 -47.19
CA ILE A 2 -5.65 -10.84 -46.01
C ILE A 2 -4.68 -11.31 -44.88
N ASP A 3 -3.56 -11.95 -45.22
CA ASP A 3 -2.59 -12.44 -44.21
C ASP A 3 -1.88 -11.34 -43.41
N LEU A 4 -1.61 -10.19 -44.03
CA LEU A 4 -0.89 -9.08 -43.37
C LEU A 4 -1.68 -8.47 -42.22
N PHE A 5 -3.01 -8.40 -42.35
CA PHE A 5 -3.89 -7.92 -41.30
C PHE A 5 -4.04 -8.94 -40.16
N GLY A 6 -4.00 -10.24 -40.47
CA GLY A 6 -4.01 -11.32 -39.47
C GLY A 6 -2.76 -11.33 -38.61
N GLU A 7 -1.59 -11.19 -39.22
CA GLU A 7 -0.30 -11.11 -38.51
C GLU A 7 -0.20 -9.85 -37.63
N GLN A 8 -0.63 -8.68 -38.15
CA GLN A 8 -0.64 -7.45 -37.37
C GLN A 8 -1.59 -7.51 -36.17
N ALA A 9 -2.78 -8.14 -36.34
CA ALA A 9 -3.72 -8.34 -35.23
C ALA A 9 -3.16 -9.28 -34.15
N ALA A 10 -2.46 -10.35 -34.55
CA ALA A 10 -1.81 -11.26 -33.61
C ALA A 10 -0.66 -10.57 -32.86
N ALA A 11 0.16 -9.78 -33.55
CA ALA A 11 1.23 -9.00 -32.93
C ALA A 11 0.67 -7.99 -31.91
N LEU A 12 -0.41 -7.27 -32.25
CA LEU A 12 -1.05 -6.34 -31.34
C LEU A 12 -1.61 -7.05 -30.10
N LYS A 13 -2.27 -8.20 -30.29
CA LYS A 13 -2.79 -9.02 -29.18
C LYS A 13 -1.66 -9.43 -28.22
N ASN A 14 -0.54 -9.92 -28.76
CA ASN A 14 0.62 -10.32 -27.95
C ASN A 14 1.20 -9.14 -27.16
N VAL A 15 1.23 -7.93 -27.75
CA VAL A 15 1.67 -6.72 -27.05
C VAL A 15 0.72 -6.36 -25.91
N ILE A 16 -0.60 -6.45 -26.12
CA ILE A 16 -1.60 -6.18 -25.08
C ILE A 16 -1.47 -7.17 -23.92
N GLU A 17 -1.33 -8.47 -24.23
CA GLU A 17 -1.15 -9.51 -23.21
C GLU A 17 0.14 -9.30 -22.41
N ALA A 18 1.24 -8.95 -23.08
CA ALA A 18 2.50 -8.62 -22.42
C ALA A 18 2.39 -7.37 -21.53
N GLN A 19 1.71 -6.33 -21.99
CA GLN A 19 1.44 -5.13 -21.18
C GLN A 19 0.61 -5.45 -19.95
N GLN A 20 -0.40 -6.30 -20.08
CA GLN A 20 -1.24 -6.69 -18.95
C GLN A 20 -0.47 -7.51 -17.91
N ALA A 21 0.43 -8.40 -18.35
CA ALA A 21 1.33 -9.12 -17.44
C ALA A 21 2.30 -8.19 -16.71
N VAL A 22 2.82 -7.16 -17.38
CA VAL A 22 3.66 -6.13 -16.75
C VAL A 22 2.87 -5.34 -15.72
N ILE A 23 1.64 -4.93 -16.02
CA ILE A 23 0.76 -4.22 -15.08
C ILE A 23 0.53 -5.07 -13.83
N SER A 24 0.11 -6.33 -13.97
CA SER A 24 -0.11 -7.21 -12.83
C SER A 24 1.15 -7.47 -12.00
N SER A 25 2.33 -7.55 -12.64
CA SER A 25 3.59 -7.63 -11.91
C SER A 25 3.88 -6.37 -11.09
N TRP A 26 3.58 -5.18 -11.62
CA TRP A 26 3.75 -3.93 -10.87
C TRP A 26 2.76 -3.83 -9.72
N GLU A 27 1.49 -4.20 -9.92
CA GLU A 27 0.49 -4.26 -8.85
C GLU A 27 0.95 -5.16 -7.70
N ALA A 28 1.53 -6.33 -8.00
CA ALA A 28 2.09 -7.22 -6.99
C ALA A 28 3.28 -6.61 -6.23
N VAL A 29 4.17 -5.89 -6.92
CA VAL A 29 5.29 -5.17 -6.29
C VAL A 29 4.76 -4.07 -5.37
N PHE A 30 3.80 -3.27 -5.82
CA PHE A 30 3.19 -2.22 -5.01
C PHE A 30 2.49 -2.78 -3.78
N GLY A 31 1.72 -3.88 -3.92
CA GLY A 31 1.11 -4.56 -2.78
C GLY A 31 2.15 -5.06 -1.77
N SER A 32 3.26 -5.63 -2.25
CA SER A 32 4.35 -6.08 -1.37
C SER A 32 5.05 -4.92 -0.64
N VAL A 33 5.25 -3.78 -1.31
CA VAL A 33 5.82 -2.58 -0.70
C VAL A 33 4.87 -2.00 0.34
N GLU A 34 3.58 -1.93 0.02
CA GLU A 34 2.52 -1.49 0.95
C GLU A 34 2.52 -2.34 2.22
N ASP A 35 2.47 -3.66 2.09
CA ASP A 35 2.46 -4.58 3.23
C ASP A 35 3.74 -4.44 4.07
N THR A 36 4.89 -4.22 3.42
CA THR A 36 6.17 -3.98 4.11
C THR A 36 6.14 -2.69 4.89
N VAL A 37 5.67 -1.59 4.30
CA VAL A 37 5.57 -0.30 4.99
C VAL A 37 4.61 -0.40 6.16
N LEU A 38 3.41 -0.96 5.98
CA LEU A 38 2.44 -1.16 7.06
C LEU A 38 3.02 -2.00 8.21
N SER A 39 3.77 -3.05 7.91
CA SER A 39 4.42 -3.90 8.91
C SER A 39 5.48 -3.12 9.70
N LEU A 40 6.38 -2.41 9.02
CA LEU A 40 7.41 -1.59 9.66
C LEU A 40 6.79 -0.50 10.54
N VAL A 41 5.70 0.08 10.07
CA VAL A 41 4.94 1.11 10.79
C VAL A 41 4.35 0.55 12.08
N LYS A 42 3.65 -0.60 12.02
CA LYS A 42 3.09 -1.26 13.21
C LYS A 42 4.19 -1.62 14.21
N GLN A 43 5.31 -2.18 13.75
CA GLN A 43 6.46 -2.49 14.59
C GLN A 43 7.05 -1.26 15.26
N ASN A 44 7.18 -0.14 14.53
CA ASN A 44 7.69 1.11 15.09
C ASN A 44 6.79 1.64 16.22
N LEU A 45 5.47 1.57 16.04
CA LEU A 45 4.50 1.96 17.05
C LEU A 45 4.55 1.09 18.30
N GLU A 46 4.61 -0.23 18.13
CA GLU A 46 4.76 -1.16 19.24
C GLU A 46 6.03 -0.88 20.04
N LEU A 47 7.15 -0.60 19.35
CA LEU A 47 8.42 -0.26 20.00
C LEU A 47 8.34 1.07 20.76
N LYS A 48 7.77 2.12 20.15
CA LYS A 48 7.56 3.41 20.82
C LYS A 48 6.72 3.27 22.08
N VAL A 49 5.60 2.54 22.00
CA VAL A 49 4.74 2.32 23.16
C VAL A 49 5.43 1.50 24.24
N ARG A 50 6.19 0.45 23.89
CA ARG A 50 7.00 -0.28 24.88
C ARG A 50 7.97 0.63 25.61
N LEU A 51 8.69 1.49 24.89
CA LEU A 51 9.62 2.45 25.48
C LEU A 51 8.92 3.48 26.39
N LEU A 52 7.72 3.91 26.03
CA LEU A 52 6.91 4.79 26.86
C LEU A 52 6.38 4.07 28.11
N GLN A 53 5.99 2.80 27.98
CA GLN A 53 5.52 1.95 29.07
C GLN A 53 6.59 1.65 30.12
N GLU A 54 7.87 1.64 29.73
CA GLU A 54 8.99 1.57 30.69
C GLU A 54 9.00 2.76 31.65
N LYS A 55 8.46 3.91 31.24
CA LYS A 55 8.34 5.12 32.07
C LYS A 55 6.98 5.25 32.74
N ASP A 56 5.90 4.88 32.04
CA ASP A 56 4.54 4.90 32.54
C ASP A 56 3.74 3.69 32.01
N PRO A 57 3.52 2.65 32.84
CA PRO A 57 2.82 1.43 32.45
C PRO A 57 1.36 1.63 32.01
N THR A 58 0.77 2.81 32.24
CA THR A 58 -0.61 3.10 31.85
C THR A 58 -0.74 3.51 30.39
N ILE A 59 0.37 3.84 29.72
CA ILE A 59 0.39 4.21 28.31
C ILE A 59 -0.04 3.02 27.46
N LYS A 60 -0.95 3.24 26.52
CA LYS A 60 -1.41 2.26 25.53
C LYS A 60 -1.38 2.88 24.15
N VAL A 61 -1.22 2.05 23.11
CA VAL A 61 -1.51 2.49 21.75
C VAL A 61 -3.00 2.86 21.70
N PRO A 62 -3.36 4.08 21.29
CA PRO A 62 -4.76 4.44 21.08
C PRO A 62 -5.40 3.52 20.01
N GLU A 63 -6.58 2.95 20.30
CA GLU A 63 -7.28 2.02 19.39
C GLU A 63 -7.68 2.67 18.06
N ASP A 64 -7.90 3.99 18.07
CA ASP A 64 -8.24 4.81 16.91
C ASP A 64 -7.13 4.84 15.85
N ILE A 65 -5.89 4.54 16.22
CA ILE A 65 -4.75 4.56 15.30
C ILE A 65 -4.77 3.38 14.35
N TYR A 66 -5.03 2.18 14.87
CA TYR A 66 -5.16 1.00 14.02
C TYR A 66 -6.40 1.11 13.13
N ALA A 67 -7.51 1.61 13.67
CA ALA A 67 -8.72 1.89 12.88
C ALA A 67 -8.47 2.92 11.78
N GLY A 68 -7.70 3.97 12.06
CA GLY A 68 -7.29 4.99 11.08
C GLY A 68 -6.42 4.42 9.97
N MET A 69 -5.46 3.54 10.29
CA MET A 69 -4.63 2.87 9.30
C MET A 69 -5.46 1.96 8.38
N ASP A 70 -6.38 1.18 8.94
CA ASP A 70 -7.26 0.30 8.17
C ASP A 70 -8.20 1.11 7.25
N GLN A 71 -8.76 2.21 7.75
CA GLN A 71 -9.59 3.11 6.94
C GLN A 71 -8.80 3.75 5.79
N LEU A 72 -7.54 4.12 6.01
CA LEU A 72 -6.68 4.69 4.98
C LEU A 72 -6.33 3.65 3.90
N LYS A 73 -6.07 2.41 4.32
CA LYS A 73 -5.86 1.27 3.41
C LYS A 73 -7.10 1.01 2.55
N ASP A 74 -8.28 1.01 3.15
CA ASP A 74 -9.54 0.84 2.43
C ASP A 74 -9.77 1.96 1.39
N GLN A 75 -9.44 3.21 1.72
CA GLN A 75 -9.54 4.33 0.76
C GLN A 75 -8.61 4.15 -0.43
N TYR A 76 -7.38 3.68 -0.19
CA TYR A 76 -6.41 3.39 -1.24
C TYR A 76 -6.87 2.25 -2.16
N HIS A 77 -7.32 1.12 -1.59
CA HIS A 77 -7.79 -0.04 -2.35
C HIS A 77 -9.08 0.23 -3.12
N GLN A 78 -9.91 1.16 -2.64
CA GLN A 78 -11.10 1.64 -3.34
C GLN A 78 -10.78 2.71 -4.41
N GLY A 79 -9.52 3.08 -4.58
CA GLY A 79 -9.09 4.11 -5.54
C GLY A 79 -9.58 5.52 -5.20
N ARG A 80 -9.93 5.79 -3.93
CA ARG A 80 -10.40 7.10 -3.47
C ARG A 80 -9.25 8.07 -3.22
N ILE A 81 -8.06 7.54 -2.95
CA ILE A 81 -6.82 8.27 -2.74
C ILE A 81 -5.70 7.64 -3.57
N SER A 82 -4.72 8.45 -3.96
CA SER A 82 -3.50 8.00 -4.62
C SER A 82 -2.53 7.32 -3.64
N ALA A 83 -1.53 6.63 -4.18
CA ALA A 83 -0.46 6.04 -3.37
C ALA A 83 0.31 7.09 -2.55
N LEU A 84 0.48 8.31 -3.08
CA LEU A 84 1.16 9.39 -2.35
C LEU A 84 0.34 9.84 -1.14
N GLU A 85 -0.95 10.12 -1.34
CA GLU A 85 -1.88 10.50 -0.27
C GLU A 85 -2.00 9.39 0.79
N TYR A 86 -1.92 8.13 0.38
CA TYR A 86 -1.87 6.99 1.29
C TYR A 86 -0.62 7.01 2.18
N PHE A 87 0.58 7.22 1.63
CA PHE A 87 1.80 7.29 2.44
C PHE A 87 1.85 8.54 3.34
N GLU A 88 1.36 9.69 2.87
CA GLU A 88 1.24 10.91 3.68
C GLU A 88 0.26 10.75 4.85
N GLY A 89 -0.86 10.06 4.62
CA GLY A 89 -1.83 9.75 5.68
C GLY A 89 -1.25 8.81 6.74
N LEU A 90 -0.47 7.79 6.32
CA LEU A 90 0.25 6.93 7.27
C LEU A 90 1.22 7.75 8.13
N ASP A 91 2.03 8.64 7.54
CA ASP A 91 2.97 9.49 8.30
C ASP A 91 2.27 10.41 9.31
N THR A 92 1.11 10.97 8.90
CA THR A 92 0.29 11.82 9.79
C THR A 92 -0.21 11.05 11.01
N ILE A 93 -0.74 9.84 10.81
CA ILE A 93 -1.20 8.96 11.89
C ILE A 93 -0.04 8.64 12.86
N LEU A 94 1.18 8.49 12.33
CA LEU A 94 2.35 8.15 13.12
C LEU A 94 2.93 9.32 13.92
N THR A 95 2.79 10.53 13.40
CA THR A 95 3.26 11.74 14.07
C THR A 95 2.34 12.13 15.22
N ALA A 96 1.05 11.77 15.18
CA ALA A 96 0.10 12.01 16.26
C ALA A 96 0.40 11.27 17.58
N ILE A 97 1.34 10.32 17.57
CA ILE A 97 1.71 9.46 18.72
C ILE A 97 2.94 9.99 19.46
N ALA A 98 3.59 11.03 18.93
CA ALA A 98 4.75 11.69 19.53
C ALA A 98 4.32 12.90 20.40
#